data_AF-A0A832PLI6-F1
#
_entry.id   AF-A0A832PLI6-F1
#
_cell.length_a   1.000
_cell.length_b   1.000
_cell.length_c   1.000
_cell.angle_alpha   90.00
_cell.angle_beta   90.00
_cell.angle_gamma   90.00
#
_symmetry.space_group_name_H-M   'P 1'
#
loop_
_entity.id
_entity.type
_entity.pdbx_description
1 polymer ?
#
loop_
_entity_poly.entity_id
_entity_poly.type
_entity_poly.pdbx_seq_one_letter_code
_entity_poly.pdbx_strand_id
1 'polypeptide(L)'
;GLLLQYLATDVRWIESRITILPVRWIGLGLMIAAGTGMGAFLFGYPFLTAHAQYVELPLIGPVPAATAMVFDLGVFAVVVGSTVLMQIAIAHQSLRSARLRAREAADAADPVAAAEERENRIEEQAHQQEGA
;
A
#
# COMPACT_ATOMS: atom_id res chain seq x y z
N GLY A 1 21.34 16.33 18.62
CA GLY A 1 20.16 16.47 19.49
C GLY A 1 18.91 16.75 18.68
N LEU A 2 18.76 17.97 18.14
CA LEU A 2 17.56 18.45 17.45
C LEU A 2 17.07 17.57 16.28
N LEU A 3 17.94 17.05 15.41
CA LEU A 3 17.53 16.17 14.30
C LEU A 3 16.96 14.82 14.77
N LEU A 4 17.56 14.23 15.80
CA LEU A 4 17.05 12.98 16.40
C LEU A 4 15.74 13.22 17.15
N GLN A 5 15.59 14.38 17.78
CA GLN A 5 14.34 14.78 18.43
C GLN A 5 13.24 15.02 17.40
N TYR A 6 13.52 15.76 16.32
CA TYR A 6 12.60 16.01 15.22
C TYR A 6 12.12 14.72 14.54
N LEU A 7 13.06 13.83 14.16
CA LEU A 7 12.72 12.54 13.58
C LEU A 7 11.93 11.66 14.55
N ALA A 8 12.28 11.66 15.83
CA ALA A 8 11.58 10.89 16.86
C ALA A 8 10.21 11.47 17.24
N THR A 9 9.98 12.77 17.01
CA THR A 9 8.69 13.45 17.21
C THR A 9 7.77 13.23 16.01
N ASP A 10 8.29 13.37 14.79
CA ASP A 10 7.51 13.17 13.55
C ASP A 10 7.09 11.70 13.37
N VAL A 11 7.98 10.75 13.61
CA VAL A 11 7.67 9.31 13.45
C VAL A 11 6.53 8.87 14.37
N ARG A 12 6.56 9.26 15.65
CA ARG A 12 5.51 8.90 16.62
C ARG A 12 4.17 9.58 16.30
N TRP A 13 4.21 10.78 15.75
CA TRP A 13 3.00 11.52 15.37
C TRP A 13 2.33 10.90 14.14
N ILE A 14 3.11 10.55 13.11
CA ILE A 14 2.66 9.87 11.88
C ILE A 14 2.10 8.48 12.20
N GLU A 15 2.78 7.73 13.06
CA GLU A 15 2.40 6.36 13.45
C GLU A 15 1.06 6.32 14.20
N SER A 16 0.74 7.35 14.97
CA SER A 16 -0.51 7.43 15.74
C SER A 16 -1.76 7.82 14.93
N ARG A 17 -1.59 8.33 13.69
CA ARG A 17 -2.69 8.99 12.94
C ARG A 17 -3.02 8.36 11.59
N ILE A 18 -2.14 7.52 11.04
CA ILE A 18 -2.27 7.08 9.66
C ILE A 18 -2.79 5.64 9.59
N THR A 19 -4.12 5.50 9.55
CA THR A 19 -4.78 4.27 9.06
C THR A 19 -5.05 4.42 7.56
N ILE A 20 -3.99 4.40 6.74
CA ILE A 20 -4.17 4.36 5.28
C ILE A 20 -4.54 2.92 4.90
N LEU A 21 -5.73 2.73 4.32
CA LEU A 21 -6.10 1.50 3.63
C LEU A 21 -5.86 1.73 2.12
N PRO A 22 -4.70 1.33 1.58
CA PRO A 22 -4.30 1.70 0.21
C PRO A 22 -5.28 1.15 -0.83
N VAL A 23 -5.86 -0.02 -0.57
CA VAL A 23 -6.87 -0.65 -1.44
C VAL A 23 -8.14 0.21 -1.55
N ARG A 24 -8.58 0.87 -0.47
CA ARG A 24 -9.76 1.75 -0.50
C ARG A 24 -9.50 3.02 -1.31
N TRP A 25 -8.28 3.56 -1.23
CA TRP A 25 -7.86 4.72 -2.02
C TRP A 25 -7.82 4.42 -3.51
N ILE A 26 -7.32 3.25 -3.89
CA ILE A 26 -7.33 2.78 -5.29
C ILE A 26 -8.78 2.63 -5.78
N GLY A 27 -9.64 1.95 -5.03
CA GLY A 27 -11.04 1.75 -5.42
C GLY A 27 -11.79 3.08 -5.58
N LEU A 28 -11.65 4.00 -4.62
CA LEU A 28 -12.28 5.31 -4.68
C LEU A 28 -11.75 6.15 -5.85
N GLY A 29 -10.43 6.17 -6.06
CA GLY A 29 -9.80 6.89 -7.16
C GLY A 29 -10.26 6.39 -8.54
N LEU A 30 -10.40 5.07 -8.71
CA LEU A 30 -10.95 4.47 -9.92
C LEU A 30 -12.41 4.86 -10.14
N MET A 31 -13.25 4.85 -9.09
CA MET A 31 -14.65 5.28 -9.21
C MET A 31 -14.75 6.76 -9.58
N ILE A 32 -13.91 7.62 -9.02
CA ILE A 32 -13.86 9.05 -9.34
C ILE A 32 -13.42 9.27 -10.80
N ALA A 33 -12.34 8.62 -11.23
CA ALA A 33 -11.83 8.74 -12.61
C ALA A 33 -12.85 8.23 -13.64
N ALA A 34 -13.42 7.04 -13.40
CA ALA A 34 -14.46 6.47 -14.26
C ALA A 34 -15.73 7.32 -14.28
N GLY A 35 -16.19 7.80 -13.12
CA GLY A 35 -17.34 8.67 -13.01
C GLY A 35 -17.15 10.00 -13.76
N THR A 36 -15.95 10.56 -13.72
CA THR A 36 -15.62 11.80 -14.44
C THR A 36 -15.68 11.60 -15.95
N GLY A 37 -15.08 10.52 -16.47
CA GLY A 37 -15.14 10.19 -17.89
C GLY A 37 -16.56 9.83 -18.37
N MET A 38 -17.33 9.13 -17.52
CA MET A 38 -18.72 8.75 -17.80
C MET A 38 -19.66 9.95 -17.74
N GLY A 39 -19.37 10.96 -16.91
CA GLY A 39 -20.07 12.24 -16.90
C GLY A 39 -20.05 12.90 -18.27
N ALA A 40 -18.88 13.03 -18.90
CA ALA A 40 -18.76 13.58 -20.25
C ALA A 40 -19.58 12.81 -21.29
N PHE A 41 -19.58 11.47 -21.21
CA PHE A 41 -20.35 10.60 -22.09
C PHE A 41 -21.87 10.79 -21.95
N LEU A 42 -22.38 10.95 -20.72
CA LEU A 42 -23.81 11.19 -20.47
C LEU A 42 -24.30 12.54 -21.01
N PHE A 43 -23.42 13.54 -21.11
CA PHE A 43 -23.73 14.83 -21.72
C PHE A 43 -23.55 14.85 -23.25
N GLY A 44 -23.30 13.69 -23.88
CA GLY A 44 -23.19 13.55 -25.34
C GLY A 44 -21.82 13.92 -25.93
N TYR A 45 -20.83 14.17 -25.07
CA TYR A 45 -19.45 14.42 -25.48
C TYR A 45 -18.65 13.10 -25.52
N PRO A 46 -17.57 13.01 -26.32
CA PRO A 46 -16.67 11.85 -26.30
C PRO A 46 -16.16 11.55 -24.88
N PHE A 47 -15.92 10.27 -24.57
CA PHE A 47 -15.34 9.85 -23.30
C PHE A 47 -14.04 10.61 -22.99
N LEU A 48 -13.85 11.03 -21.73
CA LEU A 48 -12.74 11.89 -21.27
C LEU A 48 -12.70 13.31 -21.84
N THR A 49 -13.79 13.82 -22.40
CA THR A 49 -13.85 15.25 -22.77
C THR A 49 -13.82 16.12 -21.51
N ALA A 50 -12.78 16.93 -21.38
CA ALA A 50 -12.62 17.88 -20.29
C ALA A 50 -13.41 19.16 -20.56
N HIS A 51 -14.31 19.53 -19.65
CA HIS A 51 -15.03 20.81 -19.72
C HIS A 51 -14.41 21.77 -18.72
N ALA A 52 -13.87 22.90 -19.20
CA ALA A 52 -13.34 23.97 -18.37
C ALA A 52 -14.43 25.03 -18.14
N GLN A 53 -14.83 25.22 -16.88
CA GLN A 53 -15.60 26.39 -16.45
C GLN A 53 -14.67 27.35 -15.71
N TYR A 54 -14.68 28.62 -16.04
CA TYR A 54 -13.87 29.60 -15.30
C TYR A 54 -14.52 29.87 -13.94
N VAL A 55 -13.83 29.52 -12.86
CA VAL A 55 -14.20 29.84 -11.48
C VAL A 55 -13.37 31.03 -11.03
N GLU A 56 -14.03 32.10 -10.64
CA GLU A 56 -13.41 33.30 -10.06
C GLU A 56 -12.88 32.96 -8.65
N LEU A 57 -11.57 32.74 -8.51
CA LEU A 57 -10.95 32.62 -7.20
C LEU A 57 -10.58 34.03 -6.69
N PRO A 58 -11.02 34.43 -5.48
CA PRO A 58 -10.87 35.81 -4.99
C PRO A 58 -9.42 36.28 -4.77
N LEU A 59 -8.44 35.38 -4.87
CA LEU A 59 -7.01 35.68 -4.70
C LEU A 59 -6.17 35.52 -5.99
N ILE A 60 -6.66 34.78 -6.99
CA ILE A 60 -5.87 34.33 -8.17
C ILE A 60 -6.52 34.79 -9.50
N GLY A 61 -7.81 35.15 -9.50
CA GLY A 61 -8.56 35.48 -10.72
C GLY A 61 -9.33 34.29 -11.30
N PRO A 62 -9.87 34.38 -12.53
CA PRO A 62 -10.63 33.31 -13.15
C PRO A 62 -9.73 32.12 -13.51
N VAL A 63 -9.89 31.02 -12.80
CA VAL A 63 -9.16 29.77 -13.02
C VAL A 63 -10.08 28.78 -13.73
N PRO A 64 -9.67 28.16 -14.84
CA PRO A 64 -10.46 27.11 -15.47
C PRO A 64 -10.57 25.91 -14.52
N ALA A 65 -11.68 25.80 -13.80
CA ALA A 65 -12.10 24.60 -13.11
C ALA A 65 -12.51 23.58 -14.17
N ALA A 66 -11.52 22.85 -14.65
CA ALA A 66 -11.73 21.76 -15.58
C ALA A 66 -12.19 20.51 -14.82
N THR A 67 -13.21 19.82 -15.33
CA THR A 67 -13.55 18.46 -14.87
C THR A 67 -12.35 17.51 -14.97
N ALA A 68 -11.36 17.83 -15.82
CA ALA A 68 -10.06 17.17 -15.86
C ALA A 68 -9.33 17.12 -14.50
N MET A 69 -9.45 18.16 -13.66
CA MET A 69 -8.79 18.15 -12.35
C MET A 69 -9.39 17.10 -11.40
N VAL A 70 -10.68 16.79 -11.55
CA VAL A 70 -11.33 15.72 -10.78
C VAL A 70 -10.85 14.35 -11.27
N PHE A 71 -10.66 14.20 -12.58
CA PHE A 71 -10.05 12.99 -13.15
C PHE A 71 -8.62 12.80 -12.64
N ASP A 72 -7.80 13.85 -12.67
CA ASP A 72 -6.41 13.83 -12.18
C ASP A 72 -6.34 13.49 -10.69
N LEU A 73 -7.27 13.99 -9.87
CA LEU A 73 -7.38 13.64 -8.46
C LEU A 73 -7.69 12.14 -8.26
N GLY A 74 -8.58 11.58 -9.09
CA GLY A 74 -8.88 10.14 -9.10
C GLY A 74 -7.65 9.31 -9.44
N VAL A 75 -6.95 9.66 -10.52
CA VAL A 75 -5.70 8.99 -10.94
C VAL A 75 -4.61 9.13 -9.87
N PHE A 76 -4.44 10.31 -9.30
CA PHE A 76 -3.49 10.57 -8.22
C PHE A 76 -3.72 9.64 -7.02
N ALA A 77 -4.97 9.50 -6.57
CA ALA A 77 -5.32 8.61 -5.47
C ALA A 77 -4.97 7.13 -5.77
N VAL A 78 -5.16 6.68 -7.01
CA VAL A 78 -4.77 5.33 -7.46
C VAL A 78 -3.25 5.15 -7.44
N VAL A 79 -2.50 6.12 -7.96
CA VAL A 79 -1.03 6.04 -8.02
C VAL A 79 -0.42 6.04 -6.61
N VAL A 80 -0.89 6.93 -5.74
CA VAL A 80 -0.42 6.99 -4.35
C VAL A 80 -0.79 5.70 -3.61
N GLY A 81 -2.05 5.25 -3.74
CA GLY A 81 -2.50 4.02 -3.11
C GLY A 81 -1.72 2.79 -3.58
N SER A 82 -1.47 2.65 -4.88
CA SER A 82 -0.71 1.51 -5.44
C SER A 82 0.75 1.52 -5.00
N THR A 83 1.37 2.71 -4.97
CA THR A 83 2.77 2.85 -4.52
C THR A 83 2.91 2.48 -3.05
N VAL A 84 2.03 2.99 -2.18
CA VAL A 84 2.03 2.64 -0.76
C VAL A 84 1.77 1.14 -0.56
N LEU A 85 0.84 0.55 -1.32
CA LEU A 85 0.58 -0.89 -1.26
C LEU A 85 1.82 -1.71 -1.64
N MET A 86 2.52 -1.31 -2.71
CA MET A 86 3.77 -1.93 -3.15
C MET A 86 4.83 -1.83 -2.06
N GLN A 87 5.01 -0.64 -1.46
CA GLN A 87 5.96 -0.45 -0.37
C GLN A 87 5.66 -1.33 0.84
N ILE A 88 4.38 -1.47 1.23
CA ILE A 88 3.96 -2.34 2.33
C ILE A 88 4.24 -3.81 2.00
N ALA A 89 3.93 -4.24 0.76
CA ALA A 89 4.20 -5.59 0.32
C ALA A 89 5.71 -5.91 0.37
N ILE A 90 6.54 -5.01 -0.16
CA ILE A 90 8.00 -5.13 -0.12
C ILE A 90 8.50 -5.14 1.31
N ALA A 91 8.01 -4.27 2.19
CA ALA A 91 8.40 -4.22 3.60
C ALA A 91 8.07 -5.53 4.32
N HIS A 92 6.88 -6.10 4.10
CA HIS A 92 6.53 -7.39 4.68
C HIS A 92 7.37 -8.54 4.11
N GLN A 93 7.65 -8.54 2.80
CA GLN A 93 8.50 -9.54 2.16
C GLN A 93 9.96 -9.44 2.60
N SER A 94 10.49 -8.23 2.80
CA SER A 94 11.85 -8.01 3.27
C SER A 94 12.00 -8.50 4.71
N LEU A 95 11.04 -8.21 5.59
CA LEU A 95 11.04 -8.69 6.98
C LEU A 95 10.90 -10.21 7.06
N ARG A 96 10.03 -10.81 6.24
CA ARG A 96 9.87 -12.28 6.19
C ARG A 96 11.14 -12.96 5.70
N SER A 97 11.74 -12.46 4.62
CA SER A 97 12.98 -13.01 4.06
C SER A 97 14.19 -12.82 4.99
N ALA A 98 14.25 -11.73 5.76
CA ALA A 98 15.29 -11.53 6.77
C ALA A 98 15.16 -12.54 7.92
N ARG A 99 13.94 -12.82 8.39
CA ARG A 99 13.69 -13.82 9.45
C ARG A 99 14.04 -15.24 9.02
N LEU A 100 13.74 -15.63 7.78
CA LEU A 100 14.12 -16.95 7.26
C LEU A 100 15.64 -17.11 7.21
N ARG A 101 16.36 -16.10 6.69
CA ARG A 101 17.82 -16.10 6.68
C ARG A 101 18.43 -16.17 8.08
N ALA A 102 17.83 -15.51 9.07
CA ALA A 102 18.28 -15.59 10.45
C ALA A 102 18.09 -17.00 11.06
N ARG A 103 17.01 -17.71 10.70
CA ARG A 103 16.79 -19.10 11.11
C ARG A 103 17.77 -20.05 10.45
N GLU A 104 17.98 -19.92 9.14
CA GLU A 104 18.97 -20.73 8.42
C GLU A 104 20.39 -20.54 8.98
N ALA A 105 20.75 -19.31 9.35
CA ALA A 105 22.03 -19.03 9.99
C ALA A 105 22.14 -19.64 11.41
N ALA A 106 21.03 -19.69 12.17
CA ALA A 106 21.00 -20.33 13.48
C ALA A 106 21.12 -21.87 13.37
N ASP A 107 20.38 -22.48 12.43
CA ASP A 107 20.47 -23.92 12.16
C ASP A 107 21.86 -24.32 11.65
N ALA A 108 22.52 -23.45 10.87
CA ALA A 108 23.89 -23.65 10.42
C ALA A 108 24.93 -23.48 11.55
N ALA A 109 24.60 -22.70 12.58
CA ALA A 109 25.46 -22.51 13.75
C ALA A 109 25.37 -23.68 14.75
N ASP A 110 24.20 -24.35 14.83
CA ASP A 110 24.00 -25.55 15.67
C ASP A 110 23.31 -26.69 14.89
N PRO A 111 24.07 -27.41 14.06
CA PRO A 111 23.54 -28.47 13.20
C PRO A 111 23.07 -29.71 13.99
N VAL A 112 23.52 -29.90 15.23
CA VAL A 112 23.15 -31.06 16.07
C VAL A 112 21.76 -30.81 16.67
N ALA A 113 21.52 -29.63 17.25
CA ALA A 113 20.19 -29.26 17.72
C ALA A 113 19.14 -29.26 16.59
N ALA A 114 19.54 -28.81 15.39
CA ALA A 114 18.67 -28.85 14.21
C ALA A 114 18.37 -30.28 13.70
N ALA A 115 19.28 -31.23 13.91
CA ALA A 115 19.06 -32.64 13.56
C ALA A 115 18.09 -33.32 14.55
N GLU A 116 18.26 -33.08 15.85
CA GLU A 116 17.34 -33.56 16.90
C GLU A 116 15.91 -33.04 16.68
N GLU A 117 15.76 -31.76 16.29
CA GLU A 117 14.44 -31.16 16.03
C GLU A 117 13.78 -31.67 14.73
N ARG A 118 14.57 -32.16 13.76
CA ARG A 118 14.06 -32.84 12.56
C ARG A 118 13.64 -34.26 12.88
N GLU A 119 14.39 -34.97 13.72
CA GLU A 119 14.10 -36.33 14.16
C GLU A 119 12.81 -36.39 14.97
N ASN A 120 12.64 -35.53 15.98
CA ASN A 120 11.38 -35.43 16.75
C ASN A 120 10.16 -35.14 15.87
N ARG A 121 10.29 -34.28 14.83
CA ARG A 121 9.21 -34.00 13.88
C ARG A 121 8.81 -35.21 13.04
N ILE A 122 9.79 -36.05 12.68
CA ILE A 122 9.56 -37.28 11.90
C ILE A 122 8.87 -38.33 12.77
N GLU A 123 9.28 -38.48 14.02
CA GLU A 123 8.66 -39.39 14.99
C GLU A 123 7.20 -38.99 15.30
N GLU A 124 6.92 -37.71 15.53
CA GLU A 124 5.55 -37.22 15.71
C GLU A 124 4.66 -37.49 14.49
N GLN A 125 5.19 -37.31 13.28
CA GLN A 125 4.45 -37.57 12.04
C GLN A 125 4.21 -39.07 11.80
N ALA A 126 5.18 -39.92 12.14
CA ALA A 126 5.03 -41.37 12.06
C ALA A 126 3.97 -41.88 13.06
N HIS A 127 3.98 -41.38 14.30
CA HIS A 127 2.96 -41.71 15.30
C HIS A 127 1.56 -41.22 14.92
N GLN A 128 1.46 -40.12 14.17
CA GLN A 128 0.17 -39.61 13.70
C GLN A 128 -0.35 -40.36 12.46
N GLN A 129 0.50 -41.09 11.73
CA GLN A 129 0.13 -41.94 10.60
C GLN A 129 -0.25 -43.37 10.99
N GLU A 130 0.32 -43.94 12.06
CA GLU A 130 -0.03 -45.28 12.55
C GLU A 130 -1.37 -45.34 13.33
N GLY A 131 -1.93 -44.19 13.70
CA GLY A 131 -3.20 -44.08 14.44
C GLY A 131 -4.48 -43.97 13.60
N ALA A 132 -4.40 -44.12 12.27
CA ALA A 132 -5.52 -44.03 11.31
C ALA A 132 -5.77 -45.37 10.60
#